data_AF-A0A820NSV1-F1
#
_entry.id   AF-A0A820NSV1-F1
#
_cell.length_a   1.000
_cell.length_b   1.000
_cell.length_c   1.000
_cell.angle_alpha   90.00
_cell.angle_beta   90.00
_cell.angle_gamma   90.00
#
_symmetry.space_group_name_H-M   'P 1'
#
loop_
_entity.id
_entity.type
_entity.pdbx_description
1 polymer ?
#
loop_
_entity_poly.entity_id
_entity_poly.type
_entity_poly.pdbx_seq_one_letter_code
_entity_poly.pdbx_strand_id
1 'polypeptide(L)' 'IHIPKGYHSGGASYVLSRESLRRFYEAYNDPESKCAKDGGAEDVEIAKCLRTKGVYPGKALDKENRELFHPL' A
#
# COMPACT_ATOMS: atom_id res chain seq x y z
N ILE A 1 -0.68 -2.09 -15.03
CA ILE A 1 -0.87 -3.02 -13.88
C ILE A 1 -2.21 -2.69 -13.25
N HIS A 2 -3.10 -3.67 -13.04
CA HIS A 2 -4.42 -3.44 -12.43
C HIS A 2 -4.45 -3.98 -11.00
N ILE A 3 -4.66 -3.10 -10.01
CA ILE A 3 -4.81 -3.46 -8.60
C ILE A 3 -6.24 -3.10 -8.18
N PRO A 4 -7.13 -4.09 -7.98
CA PRO A 4 -8.46 -3.83 -7.44
C PRO A 4 -8.38 -3.06 -6.11
N LYS A 5 -9.21 -2.00 -5.98
CA LYS A 5 -9.16 -1.00 -4.88
C LYS A 5 -7.90 -0.11 -4.83
N GLY A 6 -7.09 -0.11 -5.89
CA GLY A 6 -5.97 0.80 -6.08
C GLY A 6 -4.76 0.52 -5.20
N TYR A 7 -3.79 1.43 -5.30
CA TYR A 7 -2.59 1.54 -4.46
C TYR A 7 -2.26 3.03 -4.30
N HIS A 8 -1.50 3.40 -3.27
CA HIS A 8 -0.93 4.74 -3.15
C HIS A 8 0.43 4.76 -3.84
N SER A 9 0.68 5.73 -4.72
CA SER A 9 1.99 5.83 -5.38
C SER A 9 3.06 6.29 -4.41
N GLY A 10 4.28 5.77 -4.56
CA GLY A 10 5.42 6.10 -3.71
C GLY A 10 5.94 7.53 -3.88
N GLY A 11 5.74 8.16 -5.06
CA GLY A 11 6.37 9.44 -5.39
C GLY A 11 6.00 10.60 -4.45
N ALA A 12 4.74 10.65 -4.00
CA ALA A 12 4.25 11.65 -3.05
C ALA A 12 4.44 11.26 -1.58
N SER A 13 5.03 10.08 -1.32
CA SER A 13 4.98 9.37 -0.04
C SER A 13 3.57 8.86 0.34
N TYR A 14 3.55 7.87 1.24
CA TYR A 14 2.34 7.35 1.86
C TYR A 14 2.64 6.97 3.32
N VAL A 15 1.61 6.95 4.17
CA VAL A 15 1.74 6.65 5.59
C VAL A 15 0.99 5.37 5.94
N LEU A 16 1.64 4.49 6.68
CA LEU A 16 1.02 3.30 7.24
C LEU A 16 0.68 3.53 8.72
N SER A 17 -0.52 3.12 9.12
CA SER A 17 -0.81 2.97 10.55
C SER A 17 0.07 1.87 11.16
N ARG A 18 0.28 1.89 12.48
CA ARG A 18 1.02 0.83 13.17
C ARG A 18 0.45 -0.56 12.90
N GLU A 19 -0.88 -0.67 12.82
CA GLU A 19 -1.55 -1.94 12.53
C GLU A 19 -1.36 -2.38 11.07
N SER A 20 -1.40 -1.45 10.13
CA SER A 20 -1.11 -1.73 8.72
C SER A 20 0.32 -2.26 8.54
N LEU A 21 1.30 -1.65 9.21
CA LEU A 21 2.69 -2.10 9.17
C LEU A 21 2.87 -3.50 9.80
N ARG A 22 2.21 -3.78 10.92
CA ARG A 22 2.22 -5.12 11.53
C ARG A 22 1.68 -6.18 10.57
N ARG A 23 0.54 -5.92 9.93
CA ARG A 23 -0.07 -6.83 8.95
C ARG A 23 0.78 -6.98 7.70
N PHE A 24 1.44 -5.92 7.24
CA PHE A 24 2.41 -6.02 6.15
C PHE A 24 3.54 -6.98 6.50
N TYR A 25 4.12 -6.86 7.70
CA TYR A 25 5.16 -7.77 8.15
C TYR A 25 4.67 -9.23 8.26
N GLU A 26 3.47 -9.44 8.76
CA GLU A 26 2.84 -10.77 8.80
C GLU A 26 2.63 -11.34 7.40
N ALA A 27 2.18 -10.52 6.44
CA ALA A 27 2.05 -10.92 5.04
C ALA A 27 3.41 -11.25 4.43
N TYR A 28 4.42 -10.41 4.63
CA TYR A 28 5.75 -10.57 4.07
C TYR A 28 6.44 -11.88 4.50
N ASN A 29 6.14 -12.36 5.71
CA ASN A 29 6.67 -13.62 6.25
C ASN A 29 5.76 -14.83 6.00
N ASP A 30 4.54 -14.61 5.50
CA ASP A 30 3.59 -15.67 5.17
C ASP A 30 3.93 -16.27 3.80
N PRO A 31 4.28 -17.58 3.71
CA PRO A 31 4.61 -18.21 2.43
C PRO A 31 3.48 -18.18 1.39
N GLU A 32 2.22 -18.09 1.84
CA GLU A 32 1.03 -18.13 0.97
C GLU A 32 0.66 -16.74 0.41
N SER A 33 1.20 -15.66 0.99
CA SER A 33 0.87 -14.28 0.58
C SER A 33 1.43 -13.91 -0.79
N LYS A 34 2.45 -14.63 -1.27
CA LYS A 34 3.16 -14.37 -2.52
C LYS A 34 3.63 -12.92 -2.67
N CYS A 35 3.99 -12.26 -1.55
CA CYS A 35 4.58 -10.93 -1.60
C CYS A 35 5.94 -10.98 -2.32
N ALA A 36 6.12 -10.15 -3.34
CA ALA A 36 7.42 -10.00 -4.00
C ALA A 36 8.43 -9.37 -3.03
N LYS A 37 9.65 -9.92 -2.98
CA LYS A 37 10.75 -9.43 -2.15
C LYS A 37 11.75 -8.58 -2.94
N ASP A 38 11.75 -8.77 -4.25
CA ASP A 38 12.57 -8.06 -5.22
C ASP A 38 11.82 -7.88 -6.54
N GLY A 39 12.29 -6.94 -7.35
CA GLY A 39 11.65 -6.58 -8.62
C GLY A 39 10.29 -5.89 -8.47
N GLY A 40 9.78 -5.37 -9.58
CA GLY A 40 8.49 -4.67 -9.63
C GLY A 40 8.54 -3.22 -9.12
N ALA A 41 7.36 -2.60 -9.09
CA ALA A 41 7.18 -1.26 -8.53
C ALA A 41 6.80 -1.40 -7.05
N GLU A 42 7.62 -0.85 -6.15
CA GLU A 42 7.51 -1.03 -4.70
C GLU A 42 6.13 -0.64 -4.16
N ASP A 43 5.56 0.46 -4.65
CA ASP A 43 4.25 0.97 -4.27
C ASP A 43 3.10 0.02 -4.67
N VAL A 44 3.23 -0.64 -5.80
CA VAL A 44 2.33 -1.70 -6.27
C VAL A 44 2.48 -2.97 -5.42
N GLU A 45 3.71 -3.40 -5.13
CA GLU A 45 3.97 -4.65 -4.40
C GLU A 45 3.54 -4.57 -2.94
N ILE A 46 3.77 -3.44 -2.27
CA ILE A 46 3.26 -3.21 -0.92
C ILE A 46 1.73 -3.28 -0.88
N ALA A 47 1.05 -2.68 -1.86
CA ALA A 47 -0.41 -2.75 -1.93
C ALA A 47 -0.92 -4.18 -2.16
N LYS A 48 -0.28 -4.96 -3.03
CA LYS A 48 -0.61 -6.39 -3.21
C LYS A 48 -0.44 -7.17 -1.91
N CYS A 49 0.68 -6.96 -1.22
CA CYS A 49 1.00 -7.67 0.01
C CYS A 49 0.01 -7.36 1.14
N LEU A 50 -0.26 -6.07 1.38
CA LEU A 50 -1.24 -5.59 2.37
C LEU A 50 -2.65 -6.14 2.12
N ARG A 51 -3.04 -6.29 0.86
CA ARG A 51 -4.35 -6.85 0.48
C ARG A 51 -4.54 -8.29 0.90
N THR A 52 -3.49 -9.10 0.99
CA THR A 52 -3.58 -10.48 1.49
C THR A 52 -4.07 -10.54 2.94
N LYS A 53 -3.88 -9.45 3.69
CA LYS A 53 -4.35 -9.28 5.08
C LYS A 53 -5.55 -8.31 5.19
N GLY A 54 -6.23 -8.05 4.06
CA GLY A 54 -7.44 -7.24 4.00
C GLY A 54 -7.20 -5.74 4.25
N VAL A 55 -5.98 -5.24 4.08
CA VAL A 55 -5.67 -3.80 4.20
C VAL A 55 -5.72 -3.17 2.82
N TYR A 56 -6.38 -2.02 2.72
CA TYR A 56 -6.59 -1.28 1.46
C TYR A 56 -6.21 0.20 1.60
N PRO A 57 -5.84 0.87 0.51
CA PRO A 57 -5.59 2.31 0.52
C PRO A 57 -6.80 3.11 1.01
N GLY A 58 -6.57 4.01 1.96
CA GLY A 58 -7.54 5.02 2.39
C GLY A 58 -7.54 6.25 1.47
N LYS A 59 -8.59 7.07 1.55
CA LYS A 59 -8.58 8.39 0.91
C LYS A 59 -7.74 9.35 1.75
N ALA A 60 -6.69 9.92 1.15
CA ALA A 60 -5.88 10.98 1.75
C ALA A 60 -6.29 12.33 1.17
N LEU A 61 -7.49 12.78 1.53
CA LEU A 61 -8.09 14.01 1.03
C LEU A 61 -8.37 14.98 2.17
N ASP A 62 -8.24 16.28 1.90
CA ASP A 62 -8.70 17.31 2.83
C ASP A 62 -10.23 17.49 2.81
N LYS A 63 -10.73 18.43 3.62
CA LYS A 63 -12.17 18.74 3.73
C LYS A 63 -12.79 19.26 2.41
N GLU A 64 -11.96 19.67 1.45
CA GLU A 64 -12.36 20.18 0.14
C GLU A 64 -12.14 19.13 -0.98
N ASN A 65 -11.85 17.87 -0.62
CA ASN A 65 -11.53 16.77 -1.53
C ASN A 65 -10.25 16.95 -2.36
N ARG A 66 -9.27 17.71 -1.86
CA ARG A 66 -7.95 17.83 -2.51
C ARG A 66 -6.98 16.81 -1.94
N GLU A 67 -6.02 16.36 -2.75
CA GLU A 67 -4.98 15.44 -2.33
C GLU A 67 -4.11 16.05 -1.22
N LEU A 68 -3.76 15.26 -0.20
CA LEU A 68 -2.88 15.70 0.88
C LEU A 68 -1.39 15.53 0.55
N PHE A 69 -1.06 14.57 -0.31
CA PHE A 69 0.30 14.19 -0.68
C PHE A 69 0.49 14.43 -2.18
N HIS A 70 1.41 15.31 -2.55
CA HIS A 70 1.71 15.64 -3.94
C HIS A 70 3.15 15.21 -4.27
N PRO A 71 3.40 14.58 -5.43
CA PRO A 71 4.76 14.44 -5.93
C PRO A 71 5.30 15.81 -6.36
N LEU A 72 6.61 16.00 -6.27
CA LEU A 72 7.31 17.17 -6.82
C LEU A 72 7.39 17.11 -8.35
#